data_AF-A0A956NK34-F1
#
_entry.id   AF-A0A956NK34-F1
#
_cell.length_a   1.000
_cell.length_b   1.000
_cell.length_c   1.000
_cell.angle_alpha   90.00
_cell.angle_beta   90.00
_cell.angle_gamma   90.00
#
_symmetry.space_group_name_H-M   'P 1'
#
loop_
_entity.id
_entity.type
_entity.pdbx_description
1 polymer ?
#
loop_
_entity_poly.entity_id
_entity_poly.type
_entity_poly.pdbx_seq_one_letter_code
_entity_poly.pdbx_strand_id
1 'polypeptide(L)' 'MNDKLKRVYVPMTETAFYILFHLQQERHGYDITQKTKEITAGQVVISPGTMYGTLSKMEKDGLIAFVREEDKR' A
#
# COMPACT_ATOMS: atom_id res chain seq x y z
N MET A 1 16.51 6.30 -3.91
CA MET A 1 15.25 6.19 -4.69
C MET A 1 15.48 6.78 -6.08
N ASN A 2 15.14 6.01 -7.13
CA ASN A 2 15.25 6.40 -8.54
C ASN A 2 14.50 7.73 -8.80
N ASP A 3 15.07 8.63 -9.60
CA ASP A 3 14.44 9.92 -9.96
C ASP A 3 13.09 9.76 -10.64
N LYS A 4 12.88 8.66 -11.38
CA LYS A 4 11.57 8.30 -11.94
C LYS A 4 10.54 8.09 -10.84
N LEU A 5 10.88 7.33 -9.78
CA LEU A 5 9.97 7.05 -8.67
C LEU A 5 9.66 8.31 -7.87
N LYS A 6 10.64 9.20 -7.65
CA LYS A 6 10.41 10.49 -7.00
C LYS A 6 9.35 11.32 -7.73
N ARG A 7 9.43 11.40 -9.06
CA ARG A 7 8.44 12.15 -9.86
C ARG A 7 7.04 11.56 -9.81
N VAL A 8 6.91 10.25 -9.60
CA VAL A 8 5.61 9.55 -9.57
C VAL A 8 4.97 9.59 -8.18
N TYR A 9 5.77 9.50 -7.12
CA TYR A 9 5.28 9.29 -5.75
C TYR A 9 5.56 10.44 -4.78
N VAL A 10 6.21 11.52 -5.20
CA VAL A 10 6.49 12.69 -4.34
C VAL A 10 5.96 13.97 -5.01
N PRO A 11 4.93 14.62 -4.44
CA PRO A 11 4.15 14.17 -3.29
C PRO A 11 3.26 12.97 -3.62
N MET A 12 2.95 12.16 -2.59
CA MET A 12 2.05 11.01 -2.70
C MET A 12 0.63 11.40 -2.28
N THR A 13 -0.38 10.67 -2.75
CA THR A 13 -1.70 10.73 -2.14
C THR A 13 -1.66 10.10 -0.74
N GLU A 14 -2.51 10.57 0.17
CA GLU A 14 -2.61 10.05 1.54
C GLU A 14 -2.84 8.53 1.56
N THR A 15 -3.75 8.04 0.71
CA THR A 15 -4.01 6.59 0.55
C THR A 15 -2.76 5.80 0.19
N ALA A 16 -2.02 6.26 -0.82
CA ALA A 16 -0.81 5.56 -1.24
C ALA A 16 0.29 5.65 -0.17
N PHE A 17 0.38 6.77 0.55
CA PHE A 17 1.30 6.92 1.67
C PHE A 17 1.03 5.89 2.75
N TYR A 18 -0.23 5.76 3.20
CA TYR A 18 -0.57 4.78 4.23
C TYR A 18 -0.36 3.34 3.76
N ILE A 19 -0.67 3.01 2.50
CA ILE A 19 -0.38 1.68 1.95
C ILE A 19 1.12 1.39 2.06
N LEU A 20 1.97 2.29 1.58
CA LEU A 20 3.42 2.11 1.63
C LEU A 20 3.96 2.09 3.07
N PHE A 21 3.43 2.94 3.95
CA PHE A 21 3.81 3.00 5.36
C PHE A 21 3.57 1.66 6.07
N HIS A 22 2.46 1.00 5.80
CA HIS A 22 2.16 -0.30 6.40
C HIS A 22 3.07 -1.42 5.88
N LEU A 23 3.63 -1.27 4.67
CA LEU A 23 4.53 -2.23 4.02
C LEU A 23 6.01 -2.11 4.46
N GLN A 24 6.30 -1.36 5.52
CA GLN A 24 7.60 -1.47 6.20
C GLN A 24 7.84 -2.87 6.79
N GLN A 25 6.78 -3.66 6.91
CA GLN A 25 6.81 -5.10 7.19
C GLN A 25 5.92 -5.81 6.17
N GLU A 26 6.18 -7.09 5.93
CA GLU A 26 5.30 -7.94 5.12
C GLU A 26 3.88 -7.90 5.70
N ARG A 27 2.88 -7.58 4.87
CA ARG A 27 1.48 -7.50 5.27
C ARG A 27 0.54 -7.92 4.16
N HIS A 28 -0.57 -8.51 4.56
CA HIS A 28 -1.69 -8.78 3.66
C HIS A 28 -2.47 -7.51 3.36
N GLY A 29 -3.05 -7.42 2.16
CA GLY A 29 -3.81 -6.24 1.74
C GLY A 29 -4.98 -5.89 2.65
N TYR A 30 -5.63 -6.90 3.24
CA TYR A 30 -6.71 -6.71 4.21
C TYR A 30 -6.23 -6.09 5.53
N ASP A 31 -5.03 -6.44 6.00
CA ASP A 31 -4.46 -5.87 7.23
C ASP A 31 -4.14 -4.38 7.05
N ILE A 32 -3.70 -4.00 5.85
CA ILE A 32 -3.38 -2.60 5.51
C ILE A 32 -4.64 -1.73 5.63
N THR A 33 -5.78 -2.19 5.09
CA THR A 33 -7.02 -1.39 5.12
C THR A 33 -7.57 -1.27 6.55
N GLN A 34 -7.55 -2.35 7.33
CA GLN A 34 -7.97 -2.32 8.73
C GLN A 34 -7.07 -1.39 9.58
N LYS A 35 -5.76 -1.58 9.52
CA LYS A 35 -4.82 -0.78 10.31
C LYS A 35 -4.83 0.70 9.91
N THR A 36 -4.99 1.01 8.62
CA THR A 36 -5.13 2.41 8.18
C THR A 36 -6.36 3.05 8.80
N LYS A 37 -7.51 2.35 8.80
CA LYS A 37 -8.72 2.85 9.44
C LYS A 37 -8.52 3.08 10.95
N GLU A 38 -7.83 2.17 11.64
CA GLU A 38 -7.55 2.28 13.07
C GLU A 38 -6.65 3.48 13.40
N ILE A 39 -5.48 3.59 12.77
CA ILE A 39 -4.51 4.64 13.09
C ILE A 39 -4.99 6.04 12.68
N THR A 40 -5.90 6.13 11.71
CA THR A 40 -6.49 7.40 11.25
C THR A 40 -7.82 7.70 11.91
N ALA A 41 -8.25 6.92 12.91
CA ALA A 41 -9.56 7.06 13.55
C ALA A 41 -10.73 7.13 12.54
N GLY A 42 -10.62 6.36 11.45
CA GLY A 42 -11.60 6.28 10.38
C GLY A 42 -11.59 7.44 9.38
N GLN A 43 -10.67 8.40 9.48
CA GLN A 43 -10.55 9.50 8.51
C GLN A 43 -10.13 8.97 7.12
N VAL A 44 -9.30 7.94 7.08
CA VAL A 44 -8.87 7.30 5.83
C VAL A 44 -9.47 5.90 5.75
N VAL A 45 -10.32 5.70 4.76
CA VAL A 45 -10.91 4.39 4.44
C VAL A 45 -10.51 4.01 3.01
N ILE A 46 -9.79 2.90 2.89
CA ILE A 46 -9.28 2.43 1.61
C ILE A 46 -10.18 1.31 1.09
N SER A 47 -10.81 1.54 -0.06
CA SER A 47 -11.61 0.49 -0.72
C SER A 47 -10.71 -0.65 -1.22
N PRO A 48 -11.21 -1.90 -1.32
CA PRO A 48 -10.43 -3.01 -1.88
C PRO A 48 -9.88 -2.72 -3.28
N GLY A 49 -10.68 -2.11 -4.16
CA GLY A 49 -10.26 -1.76 -5.52
C GLY A 49 -9.10 -0.76 -5.54
N THR A 50 -9.16 0.28 -4.69
CA THR A 50 -8.08 1.26 -4.54
C THR A 50 -6.82 0.62 -3.96
N MET A 51 -6.98 -0.25 -2.95
CA MET A 51 -5.87 -0.91 -2.28
C MET A 51 -5.11 -1.83 -3.24
N TYR A 52 -5.80 -2.80 -3.86
CA TYR A 52 -5.16 -3.74 -4.78
C TYR A 52 -4.63 -3.06 -6.05
N GLY A 53 -5.34 -2.06 -6.56
CA GLY A 53 -4.85 -1.26 -7.70
C GLY A 53 -3.56 -0.50 -7.38
N THR A 54 -3.46 0.07 -6.17
CA THR A 54 -2.24 0.77 -5.72
C THR A 54 -1.07 -0.20 -5.52
N LEU A 55 -1.32 -1.35 -4.88
CA LEU A 55 -0.31 -2.40 -4.70
C LEU A 55 0.25 -2.88 -6.04
N SER A 56 -0.65 -3.23 -6.98
CA SER A 56 -0.25 -3.70 -8.32
C SER A 56 0.59 -2.66 -9.07
N LYS A 57 0.23 -1.37 -8.96
CA LYS A 57 1.03 -0.29 -9.55
C LYS A 57 2.40 -0.17 -8.89
N MET A 58 2.47 -0.14 -7.56
CA MET A 58 3.73 -0.01 -6.81
C MET A 58 4.68 -1.18 -7.08
N GLU A 59 4.14 -2.40 -7.19
CA GLU A 59 4.92 -3.58 -7.56
C GLU A 59 5.46 -3.46 -8.99
N LYS A 60 4.61 -3.11 -9.95
CA LYS A 60 5.01 -2.89 -11.35
C LYS A 60 6.08 -1.80 -11.50
N ASP A 61 5.99 -0.74 -10.70
CA ASP A 61 6.96 0.35 -10.67
C ASP A 61 8.25 -0.02 -9.88
N GLY A 62 8.28 -1.20 -9.24
CA GLY A 62 9.42 -1.71 -8.48
C GLY A 62 9.62 -1.03 -7.12
N LEU A 63 8.58 -0.39 -6.58
CA LEU A 63 8.61 0.27 -5.28
C LEU A 63 8.42 -0.73 -4.12
N ILE A 64 7.65 -1.78 -4.36
CA ILE A 64 7.43 -2.91 -3.45
C ILE A 64 7.61 -4.22 -4.21
N ALA A 65 7.68 -5.34 -3.49
CA ALA A 65 7.75 -6.65 -4.08
C ALA A 65 6.73 -7.59 -3.42
N PHE A 66 6.11 -8.44 -4.22
CA PHE A 66 5.36 -9.57 -3.69
C PHE A 66 6.32 -10.59 -3.07
N VAL A 67 5.99 -11.06 -1.86
CA VAL A 67 6.84 -12.00 -1.12
C VAL A 67 6.32 -13.43 -1.26
N ARG A 68 5.05 -13.66 -0.88
CA ARG A 68 4.42 -14.99 -0.93
C ARG A 68 2.91 -14.89 -0.81
N GLU A 69 2.21 -15.92 -1.26
CA GLU A 69 0.80 -16.15 -0.94
C GLU A 69 0.74 -17.11 0.26
N GLU A 70 -0.04 -16.77 1.28
CA GLU A 70 -0.38 -17.71 2.34
C GLU A 70 -1.73 -18.33 2.00
N ASP A 71 -1.72 -19.63 1.67
CA ASP A 71 -2.95 -20.39 1.48
C ASP A 71 -3.79 -20.31 2.75
N LYS A 72 -5.06 -19.89 2.58
CA LYS A 72 -6.07 -20.01 3.64
C LYS A 72 -6.38 -21.49 3.84
N ARG A 73 -5.62 -22.16 4.71
CA ARG A 73 -6.04 -23.44 5.30
C ARG A 73 -7.18 -23.23 6.28
#